data_AF-A0A914MPV1-F1
#
_entry.id   AF-A0A914MPV1-F1
#
_cell.length_a   1.000
_cell.length_b   1.000
_cell.length_c   1.000
_cell.angle_alpha   90.00
_cell.angle_beta   90.00
_cell.angle_gamma   90.00
#
_symmetry.space_group_name_H-M   'P 1'
#
loop_
_entity.id
_entity.type
_entity.pdbx_description
1 polymer ?
#
loop_
_entity_poly.entity_id
_entity_poly.type
_entity_poly.pdbx_seq_one_letter_code
_entity_poly.pdbx_strand_id
1 'polypeptide(L)'
;MIREINQASAISAFSIGVIFNSLLIWLILRKSPKEMRVFSHILIQTCTADLITLTSNLLTQPIYTADKGVSIVVLNGLLRHIGWIPHNLILFIWDNCFFFSFFGFTSQFIYRYLILNKNMNITSKEYFIALFCTIFTMDFILATLLYYAGYPDADHKICCSSDVILQLLDWDRNNDDPIRIAQRAGDYYSYVWLIVTICITLAYTIIFICTYVMRQYVKKNFNSNSNKLGEINQQLTLNMFIQSLLPLLAIIPVWFTLIFSTFNTKLTSNSKDTTLIIFMMLIRLPIHWIAVLNPLVTVLTVKHYKNVIRSVLLHNQSLISTSQNTQNVIIVNKINRQLNNNNSTRIDNNNNNRALSIVNIQHPQAVLQN
;
A
#
# COMPACT_ATOMS: atom_id res chain seq x y z
N MET A 1 -13.69 13.06 18.16
CA MET A 1 -13.93 11.70 17.61
C MET A 1 -13.55 11.52 16.13
N ILE A 2 -14.28 12.03 15.12
CA ILE A 2 -14.02 11.69 13.68
C ILE A 2 -12.63 12.12 13.22
N ARG A 3 -12.18 13.28 13.70
CA ARG A 3 -10.82 13.79 13.50
C ARG A 3 -9.76 12.79 13.97
N GLU A 4 -9.93 12.27 15.18
CA GLU A 4 -9.01 11.32 15.81
C GLU A 4 -9.02 9.98 15.05
N ILE A 5 -10.18 9.52 14.57
CA ILE A 5 -10.29 8.32 13.74
C ILE A 5 -9.49 8.49 12.44
N ASN A 6 -9.63 9.63 11.76
CA ASN A 6 -8.88 9.91 10.53
C ASN A 6 -7.37 9.98 10.79
N GLN A 7 -6.97 10.66 11.86
CA GLN A 7 -5.57 10.78 12.24
C GLN A 7 -4.95 9.43 12.62
N ALA A 8 -5.64 8.63 13.43
CA ALA A 8 -5.21 7.29 13.81
C ALA A 8 -5.11 6.37 12.59
N SER A 9 -6.07 6.46 11.67
CA SER A 9 -6.04 5.71 10.40
C SER A 9 -4.85 6.11 9.53
N ALA A 10 -4.59 7.41 9.35
CA ALA A 10 -3.46 7.91 8.55
C ALA A 10 -2.11 7.50 9.14
N ILE A 11 -1.91 7.62 10.47
CA ILE A 11 -0.68 7.21 11.16
C ILE A 11 -0.46 5.69 11.05
N SER A 12 -1.52 4.90 11.24
CA SER A 12 -1.47 3.45 11.11
C SER A 12 -1.13 3.02 9.69
N ALA A 13 -1.81 3.60 8.70
CA ALA A 13 -1.56 3.33 7.30
C ALA A 13 -0.15 3.74 6.87
N PHE A 14 0.34 4.91 7.31
CA PHE A 14 1.73 5.33 7.07
C PHE A 14 2.73 4.31 7.62
N SER A 15 2.58 3.94 8.89
CA SER A 15 3.51 3.03 9.58
C SER A 15 3.56 1.66 8.92
N ILE A 16 2.39 1.05 8.70
CA ILE A 16 2.28 -0.28 8.08
C ILE A 16 2.69 -0.22 6.59
N GLY A 17 2.29 0.84 5.90
CA GLY A 17 2.58 1.05 4.49
C GLY A 17 4.06 1.20 4.21
N VAL A 18 4.81 1.95 5.03
CA VAL A 18 6.27 2.07 4.92
C VAL A 18 6.93 0.71 5.11
N ILE A 19 6.49 -0.08 6.08
CA ILE A 19 7.02 -1.43 6.33
C ILE A 19 6.79 -2.34 5.11
N PHE A 20 5.56 -2.42 4.59
CA PHE A 20 5.25 -3.31 3.46
C PHE A 20 5.89 -2.86 2.16
N ASN A 21 5.92 -1.55 1.86
CA ASN A 21 6.60 -1.05 0.67
C ASN A 21 8.11 -1.28 0.75
N SER A 22 8.74 -1.06 1.90
CA SER A 22 10.17 -1.32 2.10
C SER A 22 10.50 -2.82 1.96
N LEU A 23 9.66 -3.69 2.53
CA LEU A 23 9.81 -5.14 2.39
C LEU A 23 9.68 -5.57 0.92
N LEU A 24 8.69 -5.03 0.20
CA LEU A 24 8.50 -5.36 -1.21
C LEU A 24 9.67 -4.85 -2.07
N ILE A 25 10.16 -3.63 -1.84
CA ILE A 25 11.36 -3.11 -2.50
C ILE A 25 12.56 -4.03 -2.25
N TRP A 26 12.77 -4.46 -1.00
CA TRP A 26 13.84 -5.41 -0.67
C TRP A 26 13.70 -6.75 -1.42
N LEU A 27 12.48 -7.31 -1.49
CA LEU A 27 12.19 -8.52 -2.25
C LEU A 27 12.48 -8.35 -3.74
N ILE A 28 12.09 -7.23 -4.33
CA ILE A 28 12.31 -6.94 -5.74
C ILE A 28 13.82 -6.84 -6.02
N LEU A 29 14.56 -6.08 -5.21
CA LEU A 29 15.98 -5.83 -5.44
C LEU A 29 16.85 -7.06 -5.19
N ARG A 30 16.52 -7.88 -4.18
CA ARG A 30 17.38 -8.99 -3.75
C ARG A 30 16.93 -10.35 -4.24
N LYS A 31 15.64 -10.53 -4.56
CA LYS A 31 15.05 -11.86 -4.77
C LYS A 31 14.29 -11.99 -6.09
N SER A 32 14.11 -10.92 -6.87
CA SER A 32 13.39 -11.02 -8.16
C SER A 32 14.18 -11.81 -9.22
N PRO A 33 13.55 -12.77 -9.91
CA PRO A 33 14.22 -13.56 -10.96
C PRO A 33 14.47 -12.71 -12.21
N LYS A 34 15.47 -13.09 -13.02
CA LYS A 34 15.91 -12.30 -14.20
C LYS A 34 14.77 -12.09 -15.21
N GLU A 35 13.91 -13.08 -15.36
CA GLU A 35 12.74 -13.09 -16.24
C GLU A 35 11.69 -12.05 -15.84
N MET A 36 11.68 -11.62 -14.57
CA MET A 36 10.78 -10.58 -14.04
C MET A 36 11.44 -9.20 -13.95
N ARG A 37 12.64 -9.00 -14.51
CA ARG A 37 13.39 -7.75 -14.33
C ARG A 37 12.65 -6.54 -14.90
N VAL A 38 12.02 -6.66 -16.06
CA VAL A 38 11.23 -5.58 -16.67
C VAL A 38 10.08 -5.17 -15.74
N PHE A 39 9.39 -6.16 -15.15
CA PHE A 39 8.31 -5.90 -14.20
C PHE A 39 8.79 -5.33 -12.87
N SER A 40 10.01 -5.68 -12.46
CA SER A 40 10.60 -5.18 -11.22
C SER A 40 10.70 -3.65 -11.23
N HIS A 41 10.93 -3.03 -12.39
CA HIS A 41 10.91 -1.57 -12.53
C HIS A 41 9.51 -0.98 -12.31
N ILE A 42 8.47 -1.59 -12.86
CA ILE A 42 7.08 -1.18 -12.65
C ILE A 42 6.72 -1.25 -11.16
N LEU A 43 7.05 -2.36 -10.50
CA LEU A 43 6.78 -2.52 -9.07
C LEU A 43 7.54 -1.50 -8.21
N ILE A 44 8.82 -1.23 -8.51
CA ILE A 44 9.60 -0.22 -7.78
C ILE A 44 8.97 1.16 -7.92
N GLN A 45 8.52 1.52 -9.13
CA GLN A 45 7.79 2.76 -9.33
C GLN A 45 6.52 2.79 -8.49
N THR A 46 5.68 1.74 -8.51
CA THR A 46 4.46 1.68 -7.70
C THR A 46 4.77 1.85 -6.21
N CYS A 47 5.76 1.14 -5.66
CA CYS A 47 6.17 1.31 -4.28
C CYS A 47 6.68 2.72 -3.97
N THR A 48 7.37 3.35 -4.91
CA THR A 48 7.84 4.74 -4.75
C THR A 48 6.67 5.71 -4.72
N ALA A 49 5.70 5.56 -5.64
CA ALA A 49 4.48 6.35 -5.66
C ALA A 49 3.65 6.13 -4.38
N ASP A 50 3.54 4.88 -3.91
CA ASP A 50 2.86 4.54 -2.66
C ASP A 50 3.52 5.22 -1.45
N LEU A 51 4.85 5.23 -1.36
CA LEU A 51 5.57 5.92 -0.28
C LEU A 51 5.38 7.44 -0.31
N ILE A 52 5.37 8.03 -1.52
CA ILE A 52 5.07 9.46 -1.70
C ILE A 52 3.63 9.75 -1.25
N THR A 53 2.67 8.94 -1.66
CA THR A 53 1.26 9.08 -1.30
C THR A 53 1.02 8.89 0.19
N LEU A 54 1.66 7.91 0.84
CA LEU A 54 1.59 7.72 2.30
C LEU A 54 2.13 8.95 3.04
N THR A 55 3.27 9.48 2.59
CA THR A 55 3.89 10.67 3.19
C THR A 55 3.00 11.88 3.00
N SER A 56 2.50 12.10 1.79
CA SER A 56 1.58 13.19 1.46
C SER A 56 0.29 13.11 2.29
N ASN A 57 -0.32 11.92 2.39
CA ASN A 57 -1.50 11.68 3.23
C ASN A 57 -1.26 12.00 4.71
N LEU A 58 -0.10 11.61 5.26
CA LEU A 58 0.23 11.93 6.66
C LEU A 58 0.38 13.44 6.88
N LEU A 59 1.01 14.13 5.92
CA LEU A 59 1.26 15.57 5.99
C LEU A 59 -0.01 16.40 5.85
N THR A 60 -0.94 16.00 4.96
CA THR A 60 -2.08 16.83 4.58
C THR A 60 -3.39 16.39 5.24
N GLN A 61 -3.67 15.08 5.29
CA GLN A 61 -4.95 14.47 5.73
C GLN A 61 -6.19 15.28 5.32
N PRO A 62 -6.52 15.35 4.01
CA PRO A 62 -7.64 16.15 3.55
C PRO A 62 -8.97 15.49 3.96
N ILE A 63 -9.74 16.20 4.79
CA ILE A 63 -11.11 15.84 5.18
C ILE A 63 -12.04 16.66 4.31
N TYR A 64 -12.92 15.99 3.56
CA TYR A 64 -13.93 16.70 2.78
C TYR A 64 -15.31 16.43 3.34
N THR A 65 -16.08 17.50 3.39
CA THR A 65 -17.44 17.56 3.89
C THR A 65 -18.28 18.35 2.90
N ALA A 66 -19.59 18.15 2.88
CA ALA A 66 -20.49 19.00 2.15
C ALA A 66 -21.62 19.47 3.06
N ASP A 67 -21.89 20.77 3.04
CA ASP A 67 -23.00 21.39 3.76
C ASP A 67 -23.70 22.39 2.84
N LYS A 68 -25.03 22.33 2.79
CA LYS A 68 -25.89 23.23 1.96
C LYS A 68 -25.44 23.39 0.50
N GLY A 69 -25.01 22.29 -0.13
CA GLY A 69 -24.57 22.28 -1.54
C GLY A 69 -23.15 22.81 -1.76
N VAL A 70 -22.43 23.21 -0.70
CA VAL A 70 -21.03 23.62 -0.77
C VAL A 70 -20.17 22.50 -0.19
N SER A 71 -19.23 22.00 -0.98
CA SER A 71 -18.21 21.08 -0.49
C SER A 71 -17.00 21.87 0.04
N ILE A 72 -16.38 21.37 1.11
CA ILE A 72 -15.30 22.02 1.84
C ILE A 72 -14.24 20.97 2.08
N VAL A 73 -12.98 21.35 1.87
CA VAL A 73 -11.82 20.52 2.20
C VAL A 73 -11.03 21.19 3.32
N VAL A 74 -10.81 20.45 4.41
CA VAL A 74 -10.01 20.88 5.56
C VAL A 74 -8.80 19.96 5.67
N LEU A 75 -7.62 20.53 5.94
CA LEU A 75 -6.42 19.73 6.19
C LEU A 75 -6.31 19.41 7.67
N ASN A 76 -6.17 18.13 8.01
CA ASN A 76 -6.03 17.65 9.38
C ASN A 76 -4.63 17.07 9.68
N GLY A 77 -3.72 17.12 8.71
CA GLY A 77 -2.39 16.53 8.84
C GLY A 77 -1.40 17.39 9.63
N LEU A 78 -0.14 16.99 9.59
CA LEU A 78 0.96 17.70 10.27
C LEU A 78 1.12 19.16 9.78
N LEU A 79 0.66 19.47 8.56
CA LEU A 79 0.76 20.80 7.97
C LEU A 79 -0.44 21.72 8.27
N ARG A 80 -1.39 21.30 9.12
CA ARG A 80 -2.61 22.06 9.43
C ARG A 80 -2.37 23.46 10.01
N HIS A 81 -1.24 23.68 10.67
CA HIS A 81 -0.95 24.97 11.33
C HIS A 81 -0.31 26.01 10.40
N ILE A 82 -0.02 25.66 9.14
CA ILE A 82 0.60 26.56 8.15
C ILE A 82 -0.44 27.55 7.60
N GLY A 83 -0.06 28.76 7.15
CA GLY A 83 -1.02 29.76 6.62
C GLY A 83 -1.98 29.22 5.53
N TRP A 84 -3.08 29.94 5.25
CA TRP A 84 -4.12 29.49 4.30
C TRP A 84 -3.66 29.41 2.83
N ILE A 85 -2.83 30.34 2.34
CA ILE A 85 -2.26 30.25 0.97
C ILE A 85 -1.46 28.95 0.80
N PRO A 86 -0.58 28.59 1.74
CA PRO A 86 0.04 27.27 1.75
C PRO A 86 -0.95 26.10 1.74
N HIS A 87 -2.14 26.20 2.36
CA HIS A 87 -3.09 25.08 2.40
C HIS A 87 -3.60 24.68 1.02
N ASN A 88 -4.03 25.63 0.20
CA ASN A 88 -4.52 25.30 -1.15
C ASN A 88 -3.38 24.78 -2.03
N LEU A 89 -2.16 25.34 -1.90
CA LEU A 89 -0.99 24.85 -2.62
C LEU A 89 -0.58 23.43 -2.18
N ILE A 90 -0.62 23.14 -0.88
CA ILE A 90 -0.35 21.81 -0.31
C ILE A 90 -1.38 20.81 -0.82
N LEU A 91 -2.66 21.19 -0.89
CA LEU A 91 -3.70 20.34 -1.44
C LEU A 91 -3.52 20.12 -2.94
N PHE A 92 -3.09 21.12 -3.70
CA PHE A 92 -2.70 20.95 -5.11
C PHE A 92 -1.55 19.95 -5.29
N ILE A 93 -0.51 20.01 -4.44
CA ILE A 93 0.59 19.03 -4.48
C ILE A 93 0.05 17.63 -4.16
N TRP A 94 -0.85 17.53 -3.17
CA TRP A 94 -1.50 16.28 -2.83
C TRP A 94 -2.35 15.72 -3.98
N ASP A 95 -3.14 16.55 -4.66
CA ASP A 95 -3.95 16.17 -5.83
C ASP A 95 -3.06 15.64 -6.96
N ASN A 96 -1.89 16.26 -7.20
CA ASN A 96 -0.91 15.75 -8.16
C ASN A 96 -0.40 14.35 -7.77
N CYS A 97 -0.04 14.13 -6.49
CA CYS A 97 0.39 12.81 -6.02
C CYS A 97 -0.72 11.75 -6.16
N PHE A 98 -1.96 12.15 -5.86
CA PHE A 98 -3.14 11.32 -5.99
C PHE A 98 -3.36 10.93 -7.45
N PHE A 99 -3.43 11.89 -8.37
CA PHE A 99 -3.61 11.60 -9.80
C PHE A 99 -2.47 10.80 -10.39
N PHE A 100 -1.22 11.10 -10.02
CA PHE A 100 -0.06 10.32 -10.44
C PHE A 100 -0.18 8.84 -10.03
N SER A 101 -0.74 8.57 -8.85
CA SER A 101 -1.01 7.20 -8.40
C SER A 101 -2.13 6.53 -9.21
N PHE A 102 -3.16 7.28 -9.63
CA PHE A 102 -4.27 6.78 -10.44
C PHE A 102 -3.89 6.54 -11.90
N PHE A 103 -3.48 7.58 -12.61
CA PHE A 103 -3.15 7.51 -14.03
C PHE A 103 -1.80 6.81 -14.26
N GLY A 104 -0.96 6.75 -13.23
CA GLY A 104 0.23 5.91 -13.20
C GLY A 104 -0.08 4.46 -13.57
N PHE A 105 -1.18 3.87 -13.08
CA PHE A 105 -1.56 2.51 -13.47
C PHE A 105 -1.84 2.38 -14.96
N THR A 106 -2.54 3.33 -15.57
CA THR A 106 -2.82 3.33 -17.02
C THR A 106 -1.52 3.25 -17.82
N SER A 107 -0.50 4.01 -17.43
CA SER A 107 0.83 3.93 -18.07
C SER A 107 1.46 2.54 -17.95
N GLN A 108 1.33 1.89 -16.79
CA GLN A 108 1.89 0.56 -16.54
C GLN A 108 1.22 -0.48 -17.43
N PHE A 109 -0.09 -0.38 -17.60
CA PHE A 109 -0.87 -1.24 -18.50
C PHE A 109 -0.51 -1.03 -19.97
N ILE A 110 -0.38 0.23 -20.42
CA ILE A 110 0.03 0.55 -21.79
C ILE A 110 1.45 0.04 -22.04
N TYR A 111 2.41 0.36 -21.18
CA TYR A 111 3.80 -0.09 -21.29
C TYR A 111 3.88 -1.61 -21.41
N ARG A 112 3.16 -2.31 -20.54
CA ARG A 112 3.15 -3.76 -20.55
C ARG A 112 2.48 -4.35 -21.80
N TYR A 113 1.40 -3.75 -22.27
CA TYR A 113 0.78 -4.12 -23.54
C TYR A 113 1.77 -3.98 -24.71
N LEU A 114 2.51 -2.87 -24.78
CA LEU A 114 3.49 -2.65 -25.86
C LEU A 114 4.63 -3.68 -25.84
N ILE A 115 5.13 -4.04 -24.66
CA ILE A 115 6.19 -5.06 -24.54
C ILE A 115 5.65 -6.46 -24.84
N LEU A 116 4.52 -6.84 -24.23
CA LEU A 116 4.03 -8.22 -24.29
C LEU A 116 3.35 -8.54 -25.63
N ASN A 117 2.52 -7.63 -26.15
CA ASN A 117 1.70 -7.90 -27.33
C ASN A 117 2.35 -7.38 -28.62
N LYS A 118 3.15 -6.33 -28.54
CA LYS A 118 3.79 -5.70 -29.72
C LYS A 118 5.29 -5.98 -29.81
N ASN A 119 5.87 -6.71 -28.84
CA ASN A 119 7.30 -7.01 -28.78
C ASN A 119 8.19 -5.75 -28.92
N MET A 120 7.72 -4.62 -28.39
CA MET A 120 8.50 -3.37 -28.43
C MET A 120 9.61 -3.41 -27.39
N ASN A 121 10.84 -3.10 -27.80
CA ASN A 121 11.99 -3.00 -26.91
C ASN A 121 12.05 -1.61 -26.27
N ILE A 122 11.15 -1.35 -25.31
CA ILE A 122 11.12 -0.09 -24.57
C ILE A 122 12.07 -0.17 -23.38
N THR A 123 13.10 0.66 -23.39
CA THR A 123 14.04 0.80 -22.27
C THR A 123 13.36 1.42 -21.06
N SER A 124 13.89 1.18 -19.85
CA SER A 124 13.34 1.78 -18.63
C SER A 124 13.37 3.32 -18.67
N LYS A 125 14.38 3.92 -19.32
CA LYS A 125 14.47 5.38 -19.47
C LYS A 125 13.34 5.93 -20.32
N GLU A 126 13.07 5.31 -21.47
CA GLU A 126 11.97 5.71 -22.35
C GLU A 126 10.62 5.56 -21.65
N TYR A 127 10.45 4.51 -20.85
CA TYR A 127 9.26 4.33 -20.02
C TYR A 127 9.05 5.47 -19.03
N PHE A 128 10.07 5.84 -18.24
CA PHE A 128 9.97 6.93 -17.28
C PHE A 128 9.76 8.29 -17.95
N ILE A 129 10.39 8.52 -19.11
CA ILE A 129 10.16 9.74 -19.91
C ILE A 129 8.72 9.78 -20.41
N ALA A 130 8.19 8.68 -20.95
CA ALA A 130 6.81 8.62 -21.42
C ALA A 130 5.82 8.85 -20.27
N LEU A 131 6.05 8.21 -19.12
CA LEU A 131 5.28 8.41 -17.90
C LEU A 131 5.27 9.89 -17.49
N PHE A 132 6.43 10.53 -17.41
CA PHE A 132 6.54 11.92 -16.99
C PHE A 132 5.95 12.89 -18.04
N CYS A 133 6.24 12.71 -19.32
CA CYS A 133 5.77 13.64 -20.34
C CYS A 133 4.26 13.55 -20.59
N THR A 134 3.66 12.36 -20.50
CA THR A 134 2.24 12.17 -20.87
C THR A 134 1.32 12.20 -19.66
N ILE A 135 1.63 11.42 -18.62
CA ILE A 135 0.74 11.25 -17.48
C ILE A 135 0.90 12.42 -16.50
N PHE A 136 2.12 12.76 -16.10
CA PHE A 136 2.32 13.85 -15.16
C PHE A 136 1.81 15.20 -15.71
N THR A 137 1.93 15.44 -17.02
CA THR A 137 1.33 16.63 -17.66
C THR A 137 -0.19 16.65 -17.51
N MET A 138 -0.85 15.51 -17.72
CA MET A 138 -2.30 15.39 -17.60
C MET A 138 -2.76 15.51 -16.14
N ASP A 139 -2.04 14.89 -15.20
CA ASP A 139 -2.25 15.01 -13.76
C ASP A 139 -2.15 16.47 -13.31
N PHE A 140 -1.10 17.17 -13.77
CA PHE A 140 -0.86 18.57 -13.47
C PHE A 140 -1.98 19.47 -13.99
N ILE A 141 -2.48 19.22 -15.20
CA ILE A 141 -3.62 19.96 -15.76
C ILE A 141 -4.86 19.75 -14.90
N LEU A 142 -5.20 18.50 -14.54
CA LEU A 142 -6.37 18.22 -13.72
C LEU A 142 -6.26 18.82 -12.32
N ALA A 143 -5.11 18.69 -11.67
CA ALA A 143 -4.86 19.31 -10.37
C ALA A 143 -4.94 20.83 -10.46
N THR A 144 -4.45 21.43 -11.55
CA THR A 144 -4.51 22.89 -11.77
C THR A 144 -5.96 23.35 -11.93
N LEU A 145 -6.78 22.61 -12.68
CA LEU A 145 -8.21 22.91 -12.80
C LEU A 145 -8.92 22.84 -11.45
N LEU A 146 -8.63 21.81 -10.63
CA LEU A 146 -9.19 21.70 -9.28
C LEU A 146 -8.71 22.82 -8.35
N TYR A 147 -7.43 23.19 -8.44
CA TYR A 147 -6.87 24.29 -7.67
C TYR A 147 -7.57 25.63 -7.95
N TYR A 148 -7.78 25.95 -9.22
CA TYR A 148 -8.50 27.16 -9.61
C TYR A 148 -9.98 27.09 -9.24
N ALA A 149 -10.62 25.94 -9.44
CA ALA A 149 -12.05 25.78 -9.14
C ALA A 149 -12.37 25.75 -7.64
N GLY A 150 -11.42 25.29 -6.83
CA GLY A 150 -11.51 25.26 -5.37
C GLY A 150 -10.92 26.48 -4.68
N TYR A 151 -10.41 27.46 -5.44
CA TYR A 151 -9.74 28.63 -4.90
C TYR A 151 -10.71 29.44 -4.02
N PRO A 152 -10.30 29.81 -2.79
CA PRO A 152 -11.19 30.50 -1.86
C PRO A 152 -11.60 31.88 -2.41
N ASP A 153 -12.91 32.16 -2.41
CA ASP A 153 -13.50 33.44 -2.78
C ASP A 153 -13.81 34.31 -1.55
N ALA A 154 -14.36 35.51 -1.76
CA ALA A 154 -14.69 36.44 -0.66
C ALA A 154 -15.69 35.84 0.35
N ASP A 155 -16.58 34.96 -0.12
CA ASP A 155 -17.60 34.26 0.66
C ASP A 155 -17.04 33.12 1.54
N HIS A 156 -15.76 32.80 1.39
CA HIS A 156 -15.07 31.78 2.18
C HIS A 156 -15.24 31.99 3.69
N LYS A 157 -15.25 33.25 4.16
CA LYS A 157 -15.44 33.60 5.57
C LYS A 157 -16.81 33.19 6.12
N ILE A 158 -17.85 33.20 5.28
CA ILE A 158 -19.24 32.86 5.66
C ILE A 158 -19.40 31.35 5.78
N CYS A 159 -18.65 30.58 4.98
CA CYS A 159 -18.69 29.12 5.02
C CYS A 159 -18.01 28.56 6.29
N CYS A 160 -16.94 29.22 6.76
CA CYS A 160 -16.23 28.87 8.00
C CYS A 160 -17.08 29.00 9.28
N SER A 161 -18.24 29.67 9.23
CA SER A 161 -19.11 29.84 10.38
C SER A 161 -20.23 28.80 10.50
N SER A 162 -20.22 27.71 9.71
CA SER A 162 -21.18 26.62 9.90
C SER A 162 -20.90 25.90 11.22
N ASP A 163 -21.69 26.19 12.26
CA ASP A 163 -21.57 25.59 13.59
C ASP A 163 -21.55 24.05 13.55
N VAL A 164 -22.22 23.43 12.57
CA VAL A 164 -22.27 21.97 12.42
C VAL A 164 -20.91 21.38 12.08
N ILE A 165 -20.16 22.02 11.18
CA ILE A 165 -18.82 21.54 10.78
C ILE A 165 -17.83 21.72 11.94
N LEU A 166 -17.91 22.86 12.63
CA LEU A 166 -17.10 23.14 13.82
C LEU A 166 -17.35 22.09 14.91
N GLN A 167 -18.62 21.78 15.18
CA GLN A 167 -19.02 20.77 16.15
C GLN A 167 -18.56 19.35 15.76
N LEU A 168 -18.73 18.96 14.49
CA LEU A 168 -18.39 17.59 14.04
C LEU A 168 -16.88 17.31 14.03
N LEU A 169 -16.08 18.33 13.72
CA LEU A 169 -14.63 18.21 13.78
C LEU A 169 -14.08 18.28 15.22
N ASP A 170 -14.96 18.52 16.20
CA ASP A 170 -14.59 18.81 17.59
C ASP A 170 -13.49 19.88 17.63
N TRP A 171 -13.66 20.87 16.74
CA TRP A 171 -12.71 21.92 16.57
C TRP A 171 -13.07 22.99 17.59
N ASP A 172 -12.46 22.84 18.76
CA ASP A 172 -12.64 23.73 19.89
C ASP A 172 -12.56 25.18 19.42
N ARG A 173 -13.42 26.07 19.95
CA ARG A 173 -13.39 27.52 19.67
C ARG A 173 -12.17 28.19 20.31
N ASN A 174 -11.09 27.43 20.47
CA ASN A 174 -9.84 27.90 20.96
C ASN A 174 -9.22 28.77 19.87
N ASN A 175 -9.12 30.07 20.15
CA ASN A 175 -8.68 31.07 19.17
C ASN A 175 -7.28 30.80 18.59
N ASP A 176 -6.51 29.92 19.24
CA ASP A 176 -5.11 29.62 18.91
C ASP A 176 -4.95 28.61 17.76
N ASP A 177 -6.01 27.88 17.37
CA ASP A 177 -5.97 26.94 16.24
C ASP A 177 -7.17 27.21 15.32
N PRO A 178 -7.15 28.23 14.44
CA PRO A 178 -8.29 28.49 13.56
C PRO A 178 -8.41 27.42 12.47
N ILE A 179 -9.63 26.99 12.14
CA ILE A 179 -9.88 26.14 10.97
C ILE A 179 -9.40 26.85 9.72
N ARG A 180 -8.54 26.17 8.96
CA ARG A 180 -8.08 26.61 7.64
C ARG A 180 -8.67 25.68 6.59
N ILE A 181 -9.68 26.18 5.90
CA ILE A 181 -10.24 25.51 4.73
C ILE A 181 -9.19 25.61 3.61
N ALA A 182 -8.84 24.48 3.02
CA ALA A 182 -7.95 24.43 1.87
C ALA A 182 -8.66 24.74 0.56
N GLN A 183 -9.90 24.24 0.40
CA GLN A 183 -10.72 24.45 -0.79
C GLN A 183 -12.19 24.63 -0.43
N ARG A 184 -12.85 25.55 -1.15
CA ARG A 184 -14.31 25.69 -1.18
C ARG A 184 -14.79 25.30 -2.56
N ALA A 185 -15.64 24.29 -2.61
CA ALA A 185 -16.17 23.72 -3.83
C ALA A 185 -17.59 24.26 -4.08
N GLY A 186 -17.68 25.28 -4.94
CA GLY A 186 -18.93 25.76 -5.51
C GLY A 186 -19.33 25.00 -6.79
N ASP A 187 -20.30 25.54 -7.53
CA ASP A 187 -20.83 24.92 -8.75
C ASP A 187 -19.74 24.62 -9.79
N TYR A 188 -18.80 25.56 -9.99
CA TYR A 188 -17.68 25.39 -10.92
C TYR A 188 -16.79 24.18 -10.57
N TYR A 189 -16.58 23.92 -9.29
CA TYR A 189 -15.81 22.77 -8.81
C TYR A 189 -16.48 21.43 -9.17
N SER A 190 -17.81 21.36 -9.09
CA SER A 190 -18.57 20.18 -9.52
C SER A 190 -18.40 19.89 -11.01
N TYR A 191 -18.38 20.92 -11.86
CA TYR A 191 -18.11 20.76 -13.30
C TYR A 191 -16.67 20.27 -13.57
N VAL A 192 -15.68 20.80 -12.86
CA VAL A 192 -14.29 20.31 -12.98
C VAL A 192 -14.17 18.85 -12.55
N TRP A 193 -14.84 18.46 -11.46
CA TRP A 193 -14.87 17.06 -11.05
C TRP A 193 -15.59 16.13 -12.02
N LEU A 194 -16.58 16.62 -12.76
CA LEU A 194 -17.18 15.86 -13.86
C LEU A 194 -16.15 15.59 -14.95
N ILE A 195 -15.33 16.58 -15.32
CA ILE A 195 -14.22 16.41 -16.27
C ILE A 195 -13.22 15.38 -15.73
N VAL A 196 -12.78 15.52 -14.47
CA VAL A 196 -11.89 14.55 -13.81
C VAL A 196 -12.48 13.13 -13.87
N THR A 197 -13.78 12.99 -13.59
CA THR A 197 -14.50 11.71 -13.62
C THR A 197 -14.51 11.09 -15.02
N ILE A 198 -14.74 11.89 -16.07
CA ILE A 198 -14.68 11.44 -17.46
C ILE A 198 -13.27 10.94 -17.78
N CYS A 199 -12.24 11.71 -17.43
CA CYS A 199 -10.84 11.33 -17.65
C CYS A 199 -10.46 10.03 -16.94
N ILE A 200 -10.86 9.87 -15.68
CA ILE A 200 -10.66 8.63 -14.91
C ILE A 200 -11.37 7.48 -15.62
N THR A 201 -12.63 7.66 -16.02
CA THR A 201 -13.42 6.62 -16.68
C THR A 201 -12.72 6.14 -17.95
N LEU A 202 -12.23 7.06 -18.79
CA LEU A 202 -11.46 6.76 -19.99
C LEU A 202 -10.17 5.98 -19.66
N ALA A 203 -9.43 6.42 -18.64
CA ALA A 203 -8.21 5.75 -18.19
C ALA A 203 -8.46 4.30 -17.74
N TYR A 204 -9.57 4.06 -17.03
CA TYR A 204 -9.97 2.70 -16.63
C TYR A 204 -10.47 1.87 -17.80
N THR A 205 -11.21 2.45 -18.75
CA THR A 205 -11.58 1.75 -19.99
C THR A 205 -10.32 1.24 -20.71
N ILE A 206 -9.26 2.06 -20.80
CA ILE A 206 -7.97 1.64 -21.36
C ILE A 206 -7.36 0.48 -20.56
N ILE A 207 -7.35 0.55 -19.22
CA ILE A 207 -6.85 -0.53 -18.35
C ILE A 207 -7.61 -1.84 -18.62
N PHE A 208 -8.95 -1.79 -18.69
CA PHE A 208 -9.77 -2.97 -18.96
C PHE A 208 -9.48 -3.57 -20.35
N ILE A 209 -9.39 -2.74 -21.39
CA ILE A 209 -9.05 -3.18 -22.75
C ILE A 209 -7.65 -3.81 -22.76
N CYS A 210 -6.65 -3.14 -22.21
CA CYS A 210 -5.28 -3.66 -22.13
C CYS A 210 -5.22 -4.99 -21.37
N THR A 211 -5.93 -5.08 -20.23
CA THR A 211 -6.03 -6.31 -19.44
C THR A 211 -6.60 -7.45 -20.25
N TYR A 212 -7.73 -7.21 -20.94
CA TYR A 212 -8.39 -8.21 -21.78
C TYR A 212 -7.45 -8.71 -22.89
N VAL A 213 -6.84 -7.78 -23.62
CA VAL A 213 -5.96 -8.10 -24.76
C VAL A 213 -4.68 -8.82 -24.31
N MET A 214 -4.08 -8.41 -23.19
CA MET A 214 -2.93 -9.11 -22.60
C MET A 214 -3.29 -10.54 -22.16
N ARG A 215 -4.44 -10.73 -21.51
CA ARG A 215 -4.89 -12.08 -21.09
C ARG A 215 -5.14 -13.00 -22.27
N GLN A 216 -5.76 -12.49 -23.33
CA GLN A 216 -5.97 -13.26 -24.57
C GLN A 216 -4.64 -13.65 -25.23
N TYR A 217 -3.70 -12.72 -25.30
CA TYR A 217 -2.37 -12.99 -25.85
C TYR A 217 -1.62 -14.06 -25.04
N VAL A 218 -1.63 -13.96 -23.71
CA VAL A 218 -0.98 -14.96 -22.85
C VAL A 218 -1.62 -16.34 -23.05
N LYS A 219 -2.96 -16.41 -23.10
CA LYS A 219 -3.68 -17.66 -23.32
C LYS A 219 -3.37 -18.28 -24.69
N LYS A 220 -3.26 -17.47 -25.75
CA LYS A 220 -3.00 -17.97 -27.11
C LYS A 220 -1.56 -18.47 -27.29
N ASN A 221 -0.57 -17.73 -26.77
CA ASN A 221 0.84 -18.00 -27.04
C ASN A 221 1.50 -18.94 -26.02
N PHE A 222 0.92 -19.11 -24.83
CA PHE A 222 1.50 -19.93 -23.76
C PHE A 222 0.58 -21.08 -23.31
N ASN A 223 -0.33 -21.56 -24.17
CA ASN A 223 -1.29 -22.60 -23.83
C ASN A 223 -0.68 -24.00 -23.61
N SER A 224 0.63 -24.19 -23.84
CA SER A 224 1.31 -25.46 -23.55
C SER A 224 1.56 -25.63 -22.05
N ASN A 225 1.18 -26.79 -21.52
CA ASN A 225 1.18 -27.15 -20.08
C ASN A 225 2.52 -27.00 -19.32
N SER A 226 3.62 -26.63 -19.98
CA SER A 226 4.95 -26.48 -19.37
C SER A 226 5.51 -25.05 -19.37
N ASN A 227 4.76 -24.05 -19.88
CA ASN A 227 5.31 -22.71 -20.04
C ASN A 227 5.29 -21.89 -18.74
N LYS A 228 6.31 -22.07 -17.90
CA LYS A 228 6.59 -21.28 -16.69
C LYS A 228 6.47 -19.75 -16.93
N LEU A 229 6.89 -19.27 -18.10
CA LEU A 229 6.80 -17.85 -18.47
C LEU A 229 5.35 -17.36 -18.64
N GLY A 230 4.45 -18.23 -19.13
CA GLY A 230 3.02 -17.94 -19.25
C GLY A 230 2.36 -17.78 -17.87
N GLU A 231 2.65 -18.69 -16.93
CA GLU A 231 2.15 -18.62 -15.55
C GLU A 231 2.60 -17.32 -14.87
N ILE A 232 3.88 -16.96 -15.00
CA ILE A 232 4.42 -15.71 -14.44
C ILE A 232 3.68 -14.51 -15.01
N ASN A 233 3.53 -14.41 -16.34
CA ASN A 233 2.82 -13.30 -16.98
C ASN A 233 1.35 -13.22 -16.55
N GLN A 234 0.67 -14.35 -16.41
CA GLN A 234 -0.72 -14.36 -15.98
C GLN A 234 -0.87 -13.85 -14.53
N GLN A 235 -0.03 -14.32 -13.62
CA GLN A 235 -0.03 -13.86 -12.22
C GLN A 235 0.24 -12.36 -12.14
N LEU A 236 1.15 -11.88 -12.97
CA LEU A 236 1.48 -10.47 -13.08
C LEU A 236 0.32 -9.61 -13.54
N THR A 237 -0.42 -10.06 -14.55
CA THR A 237 -1.57 -9.32 -15.11
C THR A 237 -2.68 -9.26 -14.09
N LEU A 238 -2.91 -10.37 -13.41
CA LEU A 238 -3.87 -10.41 -12.32
C LEU A 238 -3.46 -9.46 -11.19
N ASN A 239 -2.18 -9.45 -10.79
CA ASN A 239 -1.68 -8.56 -9.75
C ASN A 239 -1.92 -7.09 -10.10
N MET A 240 -1.46 -6.65 -11.28
CA MET A 240 -1.64 -5.27 -11.73
C MET A 240 -3.12 -4.90 -11.83
N PHE A 241 -3.97 -5.84 -12.26
CA PHE A 241 -5.41 -5.61 -12.36
C PHE A 241 -6.03 -5.40 -10.98
N ILE A 242 -5.74 -6.26 -10.00
CA ILE A 242 -6.24 -6.10 -8.63
C ILE A 242 -5.74 -4.78 -8.04
N GLN A 243 -4.46 -4.44 -8.22
CA GLN A 243 -3.90 -3.17 -7.77
C GLN A 243 -4.61 -1.96 -8.41
N SER A 244 -4.89 -2.02 -9.71
CA SER A 244 -5.63 -0.95 -10.38
C SER A 244 -7.07 -0.79 -9.91
N LEU A 245 -7.68 -1.80 -9.27
CA LEU A 245 -9.03 -1.67 -8.70
C LEU A 245 -9.03 -1.00 -7.32
N LEU A 246 -7.91 -1.03 -6.59
CA LEU A 246 -7.85 -0.44 -5.25
C LEU A 246 -8.17 1.07 -5.24
N PRO A 247 -7.65 1.89 -6.18
CA PRO A 247 -8.01 3.29 -6.26
C PRO A 247 -9.50 3.55 -6.54
N LEU A 248 -10.24 2.63 -7.17
CA LEU A 248 -11.70 2.80 -7.34
C LEU A 248 -12.44 2.90 -6.00
N LEU A 249 -11.94 2.25 -4.94
CA LEU A 249 -12.50 2.36 -3.59
C LEU A 249 -12.45 3.78 -3.05
N ALA A 250 -11.46 4.59 -3.47
CA ALA A 250 -11.33 6.00 -3.11
C ALA A 250 -12.27 6.91 -3.90
N ILE A 251 -12.59 6.54 -5.14
CA ILE A 251 -13.41 7.36 -6.04
C ILE A 251 -14.89 7.29 -5.69
N ILE A 252 -15.38 6.12 -5.28
CA ILE A 252 -16.80 5.93 -4.90
C ILE A 252 -17.26 7.01 -3.89
N PRO A 253 -16.53 7.28 -2.79
CA PRO A 253 -16.71 8.45 -1.93
C PRO A 253 -16.91 9.79 -2.61
N VAL A 254 -16.05 10.07 -3.60
CA VAL A 254 -15.99 11.36 -4.27
C VAL A 254 -17.20 11.50 -5.18
N TRP A 255 -17.54 10.46 -5.95
CA TRP A 255 -18.76 10.45 -6.75
C TRP A 255 -20.01 10.61 -5.90
N PHE A 256 -20.06 9.93 -4.76
CA PHE A 256 -21.15 10.10 -3.83
C PHE A 256 -21.25 11.56 -3.38
N THR A 257 -20.14 12.16 -2.94
CA THR A 257 -20.09 13.59 -2.55
C THR A 257 -20.55 14.52 -3.68
N LEU A 258 -20.11 14.26 -4.91
CA LEU A 258 -20.44 15.08 -6.08
C LEU A 258 -21.91 14.99 -6.47
N ILE A 259 -22.51 13.79 -6.39
CA ILE A 259 -23.94 13.60 -6.63
C ILE A 259 -24.72 14.47 -5.64
N PHE A 260 -24.42 14.38 -4.34
CA PHE A 260 -25.11 15.18 -3.33
C PHE A 260 -24.96 16.69 -3.54
N SER A 261 -23.75 17.14 -3.92
CA SER A 261 -23.46 18.55 -4.22
C SER A 261 -24.24 19.01 -5.46
N THR A 262 -24.22 18.24 -6.55
CA THR A 262 -24.82 18.61 -7.84
C THR A 262 -26.34 18.68 -7.77
N PHE A 263 -26.97 17.76 -7.04
CA PHE A 263 -28.43 17.76 -6.89
C PHE A 263 -28.93 18.77 -5.86
N ASN A 264 -28.05 19.62 -5.30
CA ASN A 264 -28.38 20.59 -4.25
C ASN A 264 -29.25 19.97 -3.15
N THR A 265 -28.99 18.70 -2.84
CA THR A 265 -29.74 17.98 -1.83
C THR A 265 -29.51 18.70 -0.51
N LYS A 266 -30.54 19.39 -0.03
CA LYS A 266 -30.51 20.01 1.30
C LYS A 266 -30.50 18.84 2.28
N LEU A 267 -29.31 18.45 2.70
CA LEU A 267 -29.03 17.27 3.51
C LEU A 267 -29.88 17.22 4.78
N THR A 268 -30.39 18.36 5.25
CA THR A 268 -31.19 18.45 6.46
C THR A 268 -32.13 19.64 6.41
N SER A 269 -33.44 19.39 6.38
CA SER A 269 -34.44 20.37 6.84
C SER A 269 -34.38 20.51 8.38
N ASN A 270 -34.01 19.43 9.08
CA ASN A 270 -33.84 19.40 10.53
C ASN A 270 -32.35 19.42 10.91
N SER A 271 -31.92 20.46 11.63
CA SER A 271 -30.54 20.76 12.03
C SER A 271 -29.77 19.70 12.85
N LYS A 272 -30.34 18.51 13.10
CA LYS A 272 -29.76 17.48 13.98
C LYS A 272 -29.22 16.24 13.27
N ASP A 273 -29.58 15.99 12.01
CA ASP A 273 -29.11 14.76 11.33
C ASP A 273 -27.72 14.96 10.72
N THR A 274 -26.70 14.55 11.47
CA THR A 274 -25.30 14.62 11.04
C THR A 274 -24.81 13.35 10.34
N THR A 275 -25.65 12.31 10.26
CA THR A 275 -25.26 10.95 9.84
C THR A 275 -24.55 10.94 8.49
N LEU A 276 -25.07 11.69 7.53
CA LEU A 276 -24.53 11.72 6.18
C LEU A 276 -23.19 12.48 6.10
N ILE A 277 -23.00 13.55 6.88
CA ILE A 277 -21.71 14.24 6.98
C ILE A 277 -20.66 13.30 7.59
N ILE A 278 -21.03 12.59 8.66
CA ILE A 278 -20.17 11.57 9.30
C ILE A 278 -19.79 10.49 8.29
N PHE A 279 -20.76 10.00 7.52
CA PHE A 279 -20.53 9.02 6.46
C PHE A 279 -19.54 9.54 5.41
N MET A 280 -19.71 10.78 4.93
CA MET A 280 -18.79 11.41 3.96
C MET A 280 -17.37 11.57 4.49
N MET A 281 -17.21 11.83 5.79
CA MET A 281 -15.89 11.88 6.44
C MET A 281 -15.27 10.49 6.60
N LEU A 282 -16.06 9.46 6.93
CA LEU A 282 -15.57 8.09 7.17
C LEU A 282 -15.29 7.32 5.89
N ILE A 283 -16.05 7.57 4.83
CA ILE A 283 -15.92 6.83 3.57
C ILE A 283 -14.56 7.10 2.87
N ARG A 284 -13.79 8.09 3.35
CA ARG A 284 -12.41 8.37 2.90
C ARG A 284 -11.32 7.53 3.55
N LEU A 285 -11.61 6.84 4.64
CA LEU A 285 -10.61 5.99 5.30
C LEU A 285 -9.90 5.03 4.34
N PRO A 286 -10.55 4.42 3.32
CA PRO A 286 -9.86 3.59 2.33
C PRO A 286 -8.72 4.29 1.58
N ILE A 287 -8.77 5.62 1.39
CA ILE A 287 -7.73 6.40 0.71
C ILE A 287 -6.38 6.24 1.40
N HIS A 288 -6.37 6.26 2.74
CA HIS A 288 -5.14 6.09 3.52
C HIS A 288 -4.53 4.70 3.30
N TRP A 289 -5.37 3.69 3.07
CA TRP A 289 -4.97 2.29 3.04
C TRP A 289 -4.60 1.77 1.64
N ILE A 290 -4.92 2.47 0.55
CA ILE A 290 -4.60 2.01 -0.82
C ILE A 290 -3.11 1.68 -0.97
N ALA A 291 -2.24 2.59 -0.54
CA ALA A 291 -0.79 2.42 -0.63
C ALA A 291 -0.22 1.33 0.31
N VAL A 292 -1.02 0.86 1.27
CA VAL A 292 -0.72 -0.30 2.13
C VAL A 292 -1.15 -1.60 1.44
N LEU A 293 -2.32 -1.58 0.80
CA LEU A 293 -2.90 -2.73 0.13
C LEU A 293 -2.14 -3.10 -1.14
N ASN A 294 -1.60 -2.12 -1.89
CA ASN A 294 -0.81 -2.35 -3.10
C ASN A 294 0.35 -3.35 -2.92
N PRO A 295 1.31 -3.12 -1.99
CA PRO A 295 2.41 -4.06 -1.78
C PRO A 295 1.94 -5.39 -1.18
N LEU A 296 0.91 -5.37 -0.33
CA LEU A 296 0.33 -6.57 0.26
C LEU A 296 -0.27 -7.49 -0.82
N VAL A 297 -1.06 -6.95 -1.74
CA VAL A 297 -1.62 -7.67 -2.88
C VAL A 297 -0.48 -8.27 -3.72
N THR A 298 0.57 -7.50 -4.00
CA THR A 298 1.74 -8.02 -4.75
C THR A 298 2.39 -9.21 -4.06
N VAL A 299 2.63 -9.11 -2.76
CA VAL A 299 3.24 -10.19 -1.99
C VAL A 299 2.37 -11.45 -1.98
N LEU A 300 1.05 -11.29 -1.87
CA LEU A 300 0.10 -12.41 -1.79
C LEU A 300 -0.14 -13.08 -3.15
N THR A 301 -0.19 -12.28 -4.23
CA THR A 301 -0.49 -12.75 -5.59
C THR A 301 0.75 -13.32 -6.28
N VAL A 302 1.95 -12.73 -6.09
CA VAL A 302 3.18 -13.19 -6.76
C VAL A 302 3.76 -14.39 -6.00
N LYS A 303 3.58 -15.59 -6.57
CA LYS A 303 3.99 -16.88 -5.99
C LYS A 303 5.45 -16.90 -5.53
N HIS A 304 6.34 -16.30 -6.31
CA HIS A 304 7.77 -16.22 -6.00
C HIS A 304 8.03 -15.47 -4.69
N TYR A 305 7.45 -14.28 -4.51
CA TYR A 305 7.62 -13.50 -3.29
C TYR A 305 7.01 -14.18 -2.08
N LYS A 306 5.81 -14.78 -2.23
CA LYS A 306 5.19 -15.60 -1.18
C LYS A 306 6.09 -16.75 -0.72
N ASN A 307 6.70 -17.47 -1.67
CA ASN A 307 7.60 -18.58 -1.35
C ASN A 307 8.86 -18.10 -0.64
N VAL A 308 9.44 -16.97 -1.06
CA VAL A 308 10.60 -16.37 -0.39
C VAL A 308 10.26 -15.99 1.05
N ILE A 309 9.15 -15.30 1.29
CA ILE A 309 8.72 -14.94 2.65
C ILE A 309 8.49 -16.20 3.49
N ARG A 310 7.79 -17.20 2.95
CA ARG A 310 7.58 -18.48 3.64
C ARG A 310 8.91 -19.15 3.99
N SER A 311 9.88 -19.14 3.09
CA SER A 311 11.21 -19.72 3.34
C SER A 311 11.96 -19.00 4.46
N VAL A 312 11.89 -17.66 4.51
CA VAL A 312 12.53 -16.86 5.57
C VAL A 312 11.87 -17.11 6.92
N LEU A 313 10.54 -17.15 6.97
CA LEU A 313 9.79 -17.43 8.19
C LEU A 313 10.06 -18.85 8.72
N LEU A 314 10.08 -19.86 7.84
CA LEU A 314 10.37 -21.25 8.23
C LEU A 314 11.84 -21.46 8.63
N HIS A 315 12.79 -20.80 7.97
CA HIS A 315 14.22 -20.91 8.32
C HIS A 315 14.50 -20.34 9.72
N ASN A 316 13.84 -19.25 10.08
CA ASN A 316 13.94 -18.70 11.43
C ASN A 316 13.35 -19.67 12.48
N GLN A 317 12.29 -20.42 12.13
CA GLN A 317 11.74 -21.44 13.02
C GLN A 317 12.70 -22.62 13.23
N SER A 318 13.39 -23.09 12.18
CA SER A 318 14.36 -24.18 12.31
C SER A 318 15.62 -23.78 13.12
N LEU A 319 16.04 -22.52 13.02
CA LEU A 319 17.14 -22.00 13.85
C LEU A 319 16.75 -21.92 15.34
N ILE A 320 15.51 -21.49 15.64
CA ILE A 320 15.02 -21.43 17.02
C ILE A 320 14.91 -22.83 17.64
N SER A 321 14.39 -23.82 16.89
CA SER A 321 14.28 -25.19 17.39
C SER A 321 15.65 -25.86 17.58
N THR A 322 16.63 -25.56 16.72
CA THR A 322 18.01 -26.05 16.88
C THR A 322 18.66 -25.45 18.13
N SER A 323 18.49 -24.14 18.37
CA SER A 323 19.01 -23.47 19.58
C SER A 323 18.40 -24.02 20.87
N GLN A 324 17.09 -24.30 20.89
CA GLN A 324 16.41 -24.90 22.03
C GLN A 324 16.90 -26.33 22.30
N ASN A 325 17.09 -27.13 21.24
CA ASN A 325 17.65 -28.47 21.38
C ASN A 325 19.09 -28.45 21.89
N THR A 326 19.93 -27.52 21.43
CA THR A 326 21.30 -27.39 21.96
C THR A 326 21.31 -26.97 23.43
N GLN A 327 20.43 -26.05 23.85
CA GLN A 327 20.30 -25.70 25.27
C GLN A 327 19.79 -26.87 26.12
N ASN A 328 18.81 -27.63 25.64
CA ASN A 328 18.33 -28.83 26.34
C ASN A 328 19.43 -29.88 26.46
N VAL A 329 20.24 -30.11 25.41
CA VAL A 329 21.40 -31.01 25.47
C VAL A 329 22.44 -30.51 26.49
N ILE A 330 22.69 -29.21 26.56
CA ILE A 330 23.61 -28.63 27.55
C ILE A 330 23.06 -28.80 28.97
N ILE A 331 21.77 -28.57 29.19
CA ILE A 331 21.12 -28.74 30.51
C ILE A 331 21.16 -30.21 30.92
N VAL A 332 20.79 -31.14 30.03
CA VAL A 332 20.84 -32.59 30.29
C VAL A 332 22.26 -33.04 30.59
N ASN A 333 23.26 -32.58 29.83
CA ASN A 333 24.65 -32.90 30.09
C ASN A 333 25.15 -32.32 31.43
N LYS A 334 24.68 -31.14 31.83
CA LYS A 334 25.00 -30.54 33.13
C LYS A 334 24.37 -31.31 34.29
N ILE A 335 23.11 -31.74 34.16
CA ILE A 335 22.41 -32.58 35.14
C ILE A 335 23.11 -33.94 35.26
N ASN A 336 23.46 -34.57 34.15
CA ASN A 336 24.17 -35.85 34.15
C ASN A 336 25.57 -35.74 34.79
N ARG A 337 26.29 -34.63 34.57
CA ARG A 337 27.57 -34.36 35.27
C ARG A 337 27.37 -34.17 36.78
N GLN A 338 26.32 -33.49 37.20
CA GLN A 338 26.02 -33.33 38.64
C GLN A 338 25.64 -34.67 39.29
N LEU A 339 24.85 -35.51 38.61
CA LEU A 339 24.51 -36.85 39.09
C LEU A 339 25.73 -37.76 39.19
N ASN A 340 26.63 -37.74 38.19
CA ASN A 340 27.87 -38.52 38.24
C ASN A 340 28.80 -38.06 39.35
N ASN A 341 28.93 -36.75 39.60
CA ASN A 341 29.72 -36.25 40.73
C ASN A 341 29.14 -36.71 42.08
N ASN A 342 27.81 -36.71 42.25
CA ASN A 342 27.16 -37.20 43.46
C ASN A 342 27.28 -38.71 43.66
N ASN A 343 27.39 -39.49 42.58
CA ASN A 343 27.64 -40.93 42.67
C ASN A 343 29.12 -41.24 42.95
N SER A 344 30.06 -40.42 42.49
CA SER A 344 31.49 -40.62 42.78
C SER A 344 31.81 -40.49 44.28
N THR A 345 31.14 -39.59 45.00
CA THR A 345 31.23 -39.50 46.47
C THR A 345 30.56 -40.66 47.21
N ARG A 346 29.79 -41.51 46.52
CA ARG A 346 29.10 -42.67 47.11
C ARG A 346 29.77 -44.01 46.81
N ILE A 347 30.73 -44.04 45.87
CA ILE A 347 31.40 -45.27 45.40
C ILE A 347 32.73 -45.56 46.13
N ASP A 348 33.17 -44.71 47.06
CA ASP A 348 34.28 -45.05 47.97
C ASP A 348 33.91 -46.12 49.02
N ASN A 349 32.70 -46.67 49.00
CA ASN A 349 32.25 -47.67 49.98
C ASN A 349 31.89 -49.05 49.40
N ASN A 350 32.13 -49.32 48.12
CA ASN A 350 31.84 -50.67 47.60
C ASN A 350 32.67 -51.00 46.35
N ASN A 351 33.94 -51.33 46.54
CA ASN A 351 34.75 -52.01 45.53
C ASN A 351 35.57 -53.13 46.17
N ASN A 352 35.01 -54.33 46.18
CA ASN A 352 35.77 -55.57 46.16
C ASN A 352 35.07 -56.57 45.23
N ASN A 353 35.87 -57.15 44.32
CA ASN A 353 35.51 -58.17 43.31
C ASN A 353 34.81 -57.55 42.08
N ARG A 354 35.29 -57.71 40.84
CA ARG A 354 35.89 -58.92 40.23
C ARG A 354 36.65 -58.58 38.95
N ALA A 355 37.65 -59.41 38.65
CA ALA A 355 38.50 -59.38 37.47
C ALA A 355 37.89 -60.13 36.26
N LEU A 356 38.66 -60.08 35.16
CA LEU A 356 38.61 -60.85 33.90
C LEU A 356 37.68 -60.29 32.80
N SER A 357 38.01 -60.34 31.51
CA SER A 357 39.24 -60.64 30.76
C SER A 357 38.89 -60.63 29.25
N ILE A 358 39.78 -60.11 28.41
CA ILE A 358 40.09 -60.55 27.02
C ILE A 358 38.98 -60.38 25.96
N VAL A 359 39.30 -59.70 24.85
CA VAL A 359 39.47 -60.29 23.50
C VAL A 359 39.49 -59.16 22.46
N ASN A 360 40.61 -59.16 21.75
CA ASN A 360 41.03 -58.41 20.58
C ASN A 360 40.18 -58.80 19.34
N ILE A 361 40.14 -57.97 18.27
CA ILE A 361 40.23 -58.36 16.83
C ILE A 361 39.53 -57.38 15.86
N GLN A 362 40.36 -56.88 14.94
CA GLN A 362 40.19 -56.50 13.51
C GLN A 362 39.29 -55.34 13.00
N HIS A 363 40.01 -54.40 12.39
CA HIS A 363 39.74 -53.52 11.24
C HIS A 363 39.67 -54.34 9.89
N PRO A 364 39.50 -53.71 8.69
CA PRO A 364 38.31 -53.08 8.08
C PRO A 364 37.98 -53.70 6.68
N GLN A 365 36.83 -53.44 6.05
CA GLN A 365 36.73 -53.49 4.58
C GLN A 365 35.75 -52.47 4.00
N ALA A 366 36.26 -51.74 3.00
CA ALA A 366 35.54 -50.87 2.09
C ALA A 366 34.92 -51.70 0.95
N VAL A 367 33.72 -51.33 0.50
CA VAL A 367 33.14 -51.80 -0.76
C VAL A 367 32.76 -50.60 -1.59
N LEU A 368 33.47 -50.45 -2.71
CA LEU A 368 33.10 -49.69 -3.91
C LEU A 368 32.13 -50.54 -4.72
N GLN A 369 30.99 -49.99 -5.16
CA GLN A 369 30.28 -50.44 -6.36
C GLN A 369 29.64 -49.25 -7.09
N ASN A 370 30.14 -49.06 -8.31
CA ASN A 370 29.59 -48.51 -9.57
C ASN A 370 28.42 -47.54 -9.58
#